data_AF-A0A2T2UVC0-F1
#
_entry.id   AF-A0A2T2UVC0-F1
#
_cell.length_a   1.000
_cell.length_b   1.000
_cell.length_c   1.000
_cell.angle_alpha   90.00
_cell.angle_beta   90.00
_cell.angle_gamma   90.00
#
_symmetry.space_group_name_H-M   'P 1'
#
loop_
_entity.id
_entity.type
_entity.pdbx_description
1 polymer ?
#
loop_
_entity_poly.entity_id
_entity_poly.type
_entity_poly.pdbx_seq_one_letter_code
_entity_poly.pdbx_strand_id
1 'polypeptide(L)' 'MNWRDRITSNAYVLDGKPVIDGTRLSVEHVLGLLENGWSEADILECYPKLTPLRRLD' A
#
# COMPACT_ATOMS: atom_id res chain seq x y z
N MET A 1 0.16 -14.15 7.56
CA MET A 1 1.16 -13.15 7.10
C MET A 1 1.04 -11.91 7.98
N ASN A 2 2.14 -11.28 8.40
CA ASN A 2 2.12 -10.07 9.23
C ASN A 2 2.14 -8.84 8.31
N TRP A 3 1.15 -7.95 8.43
CA TRP A 3 1.08 -6.75 7.58
C TRP A 3 2.28 -5.83 7.77
N ARG A 4 2.96 -5.91 8.92
CA ARG A 4 4.18 -5.13 9.23
C ARG A 4 5.33 -5.43 8.28
N ASP A 5 5.34 -6.62 7.68
CA ASP A 5 6.37 -7.00 6.70
C ASP A 5 6.15 -6.33 5.33
N ARG A 6 5.04 -5.58 5.16
CA ARG A 6 4.64 -4.94 3.90
C ARG A 6 4.63 -3.42 3.95
N ILE A 7 4.95 -2.84 5.12
CA ILE A 7 4.95 -1.39 5.33
C ILE A 7 6.32 -1.00 5.85
N THR A 8 6.93 -0.01 5.20
CA THR A 8 8.24 0.52 5.58
C THR A 8 8.16 2.02 5.82
N SER A 9 9.07 2.54 6.64
CA SER A 9 9.24 3.97 6.91
C SER A 9 10.73 4.27 6.88
N ASN A 10 11.13 5.22 6.03
CA ASN A 10 12.51 5.64 5.85
C ASN A 10 12.51 7.14 5.58
N ALA A 11 13.31 7.92 6.31
CA ALA A 11 13.37 9.39 6.16
C ALA A 11 13.68 9.85 4.72
N TYR A 12 14.40 9.05 3.94
CA TYR A 12 14.73 9.33 2.54
C TYR A 12 13.59 8.96 1.56
N VAL A 13 12.54 8.29 2.03
CA VAL A 13 11.39 7.85 1.25
C VAL A 13 10.13 8.55 1.77
N LEU A 14 9.57 9.43 0.94
CA LEU A 14 8.35 10.19 1.26
C LEU A 14 8.39 10.84 2.66
N ASP A 15 9.54 11.41 3.02
CA ASP A 15 9.76 12.11 4.30
C ASP A 15 9.45 11.25 5.54
N GLY A 16 9.74 9.94 5.46
CA GLY A 16 9.49 9.01 6.56
C GLY A 16 8.05 8.57 6.72
N LYS A 17 7.12 9.01 5.86
CA LYS A 17 5.74 8.50 5.89
C LYS A 17 5.73 6.98 5.71
N PRO A 18 4.87 6.24 6.44
CA PRO A 18 4.65 4.82 6.18
C PRO A 18 4.16 4.60 4.75
N VAL A 19 4.88 3.79 4.00
CA VAL A 19 4.58 3.43 2.61
C VAL A 19 4.46 1.93 2.45
N ILE A 20 3.75 1.48 1.41
CA ILE A 20 3.80 0.08 0.99
C ILE A 20 5.22 -0.22 0.51
N ASP A 21 5.82 -1.29 1.03
CA ASP A 21 7.20 -1.66 0.76
C ASP A 21 7.48 -1.81 -0.75
N GLY A 22 8.65 -1.35 -1.19
CA GLY A 22 9.03 -1.27 -2.61
C GLY A 22 8.31 -0.17 -3.42
N THR A 23 7.53 0.69 -2.78
CA THR A 23 6.81 1.80 -3.44
C THR A 23 7.05 3.15 -2.74
N ARG A 24 6.52 4.22 -3.33
CA ARG A 24 6.38 5.53 -2.68
C ARG A 24 4.90 5.86 -2.40
N LEU A 25 4.05 4.84 -2.34
CA LEU A 25 2.62 5.00 -2.08
C LEU A 25 2.39 4.94 -0.57
N SER A 26 1.90 6.04 0.02
CA SER A 26 1.63 6.07 1.46
C SER A 26 0.45 5.18 1.81
N VAL A 27 0.49 4.61 3.02
CA VAL A 27 -0.64 3.86 3.58
C VAL A 27 -1.86 4.77 3.71
N GLU A 28 -1.65 6.02 4.14
CA GLU A 28 -2.65 7.08 4.21
C GLU A 28 -3.38 7.27 2.88
N HIS A 29 -2.66 7.32 1.76
CA HIS A 29 -3.26 7.51 0.44
C HIS A 29 -4.15 6.34 0.04
N VAL A 30 -3.70 5.11 0.28
CA VAL A 30 -4.50 3.90 0.00
C VAL A 30 -5.77 3.89 0.85
N LEU A 31 -5.67 4.24 2.14
CA LEU A 31 -6.84 4.37 3.01
C LEU A 31 -7.80 5.45 2.51
N GLY A 32 -7.29 6.60 2.07
CA GLY A 32 -8.11 7.66 1.46
C GLY A 32 -8.85 7.20 0.19
N LEU A 33 -8.23 6.38 -0.67
CA LEU A 33 -8.92 5.81 -1.84
C LEU A 33 -10.07 4.90 -1.40
N LEU A 34 -9.83 4.02 -0.43
CA LEU A 34 -10.85 3.14 0.13
C LEU A 34 -12.00 3.92 0.77
N GLU A 35 -11.69 4.99 1.52
CA GLU A 35 -12.69 5.91 2.10
C GLU A 35 -13.54 6.60 1.03
N ASN A 36 -12.95 6.89 -0.13
CA ASN A 36 -13.65 7.45 -1.29
C ASN A 36 -14.37 6.39 -2.14
N GLY A 37 -14.49 5.15 -1.65
CA GLY A 37 -15.28 4.09 -2.28
C GLY A 37 -14.56 3.31 -3.38
N TRP A 38 -13.24 3.45 -3.52
CA TRP A 38 -12.48 2.64 -4.46
C TRP A 38 -12.45 1.18 -4.02
N SER A 39 -12.61 0.27 -4.97
CA SER A 39 -12.41 -1.16 -4.71
C SER A 39 -10.91 -1.51 -4.70
N GLU A 40 -10.57 -2.65 -4.11
CA GLU A 40 -9.22 -3.20 -4.19
C GLU A 40 -8.80 -3.40 -5.67
N ALA A 41 -9.72 -3.82 -6.54
CA ALA A 41 -9.44 -4.00 -7.95
C ALA A 41 -9.06 -2.68 -8.64
N ASP A 42 -9.81 -1.60 -8.40
CA ASP A 42 -9.51 -0.27 -8.97
C ASP A 42 -8.12 0.22 -8.52
N ILE A 43 -7.78 -0.01 -7.25
CA ILE A 43 -6.49 0.35 -6.67
C ILE A 43 -5.37 -0.48 -7.31
N LEU A 44 -5.55 -1.80 -7.46
CA LEU A 44 -4.53 -2.67 -8.08
C LEU A 44 -4.34 -2.37 -9.56
N GLU A 45 -5.40 -1.99 -10.29
CA GLU A 45 -5.33 -1.56 -11.68
C GLU A 45 -4.54 -0.25 -11.83
N CYS A 46 -4.82 0.74 -10.99
CA CYS A 46 -4.14 2.04 -11.03
C CYS A 46 -2.71 1.99 -10.48
N TYR A 47 -2.41 1.07 -9.56
CA TYR A 47 -1.11 0.92 -8.93
C TYR A 47 -0.58 -0.52 -9.11
N PRO A 48 -0.15 -0.92 -10.32
CA PRO A 48 0.21 -2.30 -10.65
C PRO A 48 1.46 -2.83 -9.94
N LYS A 49 2.19 -1.97 -9.20
CA LYS A 49 3.28 -2.38 -8.31
C LYS A 49 2.79 -2.95 -6.98
N LEU A 50 1.53 -2.69 -6.62
CA LEU A 50 0.90 -3.33 -5.49
C LEU A 50 0.62 -4.79 -5.82
N THR A 51 0.89 -5.66 -4.87
CA THR A 51 0.60 -7.09 -5.00
C THR A 51 -0.45 -7.49 -3.97
N PRO A 52 -1.57 -8.13 -4.39
CA PRO A 52 -2.60 -8.56 -3.46
C PRO A 52 -2.03 -9.55 -2.47
N LEU A 53 -2.63 -9.60 -1.29
CA LEU A 53 -2.27 -10.61 -0.31
C LEU A 53 -2.73 -11.98 -0.83
N ARG A 54 -1.79 -12.83 -1.26
CA ARG A 54 -2.09 -14.26 -1.42
C ARG A 54 -2.29 -14.83 -0.02
N ARG A 55 -3.52 -15.20 0.32
CA ARG A 55 -3.73 -16.16 1.41
C ARG A 55 -3.10 -17.47 0.95
N LEU A 56 -2.08 -17.91 1.67
CA LEU A 56 -1.68 -19.32 1.64
C LEU A 56 -2.80 -20.03 2.40
N ASP A 57 -3.65 -20.71 1.65
CA ASP A 57 -4.59 -21.72 2.14
C ASP A 57 -3.86 -22.91 2.79
#